data_AF-A0A2X0R330-F1
#
_entry.id   AF-A0A2X0R330-F1
#
_cell.length_a   1.000
_cell.length_b   1.000
_cell.length_c   1.000
_cell.angle_alpha   90.00
_cell.angle_beta   90.00
_cell.angle_gamma   90.00
#
_symmetry.space_group_name_H-M   'P 1'
#
loop_
_entity.id
_entity.type
_entity.pdbx_description
1 polymer ?
#
loop_
_entity_poly.entity_id
_entity_poly.type
_entity_poly.pdbx_seq_one_letter_code
_entity_poly.pdbx_strand_id
1 'polypeptide(L)'
;MKFIDLFAGIGGIRLGMEQAGHECVAFCERDKFAVKSYKAIHNTEGEDFYDDITTVSDEIWRSYRGTVDVVCGGFPCQAFSVAGKRKGFDDVRGTMFFYLANAVKQIEPRYFIFENVKGLLNHDKGRTFGTILNALDELGYDVEWHVLTLIVRRSY
;
A
#
# COMPACT_ATOMS: atom_id res chain seq x y z
N MET A 1 13.13 -3.19 -11.75
CA MET A 1 11.71 -3.55 -11.63
C MET A 1 10.90 -2.28 -11.67
N LYS A 2 9.71 -2.32 -12.27
CA LYS A 2 8.74 -1.22 -12.27
C LYS A 2 7.79 -1.38 -11.09
N PHE A 3 7.52 -0.30 -10.37
CA PHE A 3 6.65 -0.33 -9.20
C PHE A 3 5.63 0.80 -9.16
N ILE A 4 4.54 0.56 -8.43
CA ILE A 4 3.53 1.54 -8.09
C ILE A 4 3.56 1.81 -6.59
N ASP A 5 3.47 3.09 -6.21
CA ASP A 5 3.50 3.56 -4.80
C ASP A 5 2.10 4.04 -4.37
N LEU A 6 1.35 3.18 -3.66
CA LEU A 6 -0.01 3.49 -3.18
C LEU A 6 0.02 3.98 -1.73
N PHE A 7 -0.85 4.94 -1.38
CA PHE A 7 -0.77 5.66 -0.10
C PHE A 7 0.63 6.25 0.09
N ALA A 8 1.10 6.92 -0.96
CA ALA A 8 2.51 7.24 -1.16
C ALA A 8 3.07 8.20 -0.10
N GLY A 9 2.21 9.00 0.54
CA GLY A 9 2.61 10.04 1.48
C GLY A 9 3.63 10.99 0.84
N ILE A 10 4.81 11.10 1.47
CA ILE A 10 5.95 11.87 0.93
C ILE A 10 6.94 11.00 0.12
N GLY A 11 6.63 9.72 -0.10
CA GLY A 11 7.44 8.79 -0.90
C GLY A 11 8.60 8.17 -0.14
N GLY A 12 8.38 7.79 1.13
CA GLY A 12 9.39 7.10 1.93
C GLY A 12 9.74 5.71 1.37
N ILE A 13 8.72 4.92 0.99
CA ILE A 13 8.92 3.61 0.37
C ILE A 13 9.56 3.78 -1.01
N ARG A 14 9.05 4.72 -1.82
CA ARG A 14 9.64 5.09 -3.11
C ARG A 14 11.13 5.37 -3.02
N LEU A 15 11.57 6.20 -2.06
CA LEU A 15 12.99 6.53 -1.92
C LEU A 15 13.85 5.27 -1.74
N GLY A 16 13.39 4.31 -0.93
CA GLY A 16 14.08 3.03 -0.75
C GLY A 16 14.10 2.18 -2.03
N MET A 17 12.98 2.13 -2.75
CA MET A 17 12.86 1.40 -4.02
C MET A 17 13.78 1.99 -5.11
N GLU A 18 13.82 3.32 -5.24
CA GLU A 18 14.71 4.02 -6.17
C GLU A 18 16.18 3.82 -5.81
N GLN A 19 16.54 3.87 -4.52
CA GLN A 19 17.90 3.56 -4.07
C GLN A 19 18.31 2.11 -4.37
N ALA A 20 17.35 1.19 -4.45
CA ALA A 20 17.57 -0.20 -4.88
C ALA A 20 17.60 -0.36 -6.42
N GLY A 21 17.49 0.73 -7.19
CA GLY A 21 17.51 0.71 -8.65
C GLY A 21 16.18 0.30 -9.29
N HIS A 22 15.06 0.56 -8.64
CA HIS A 22 13.71 0.34 -9.19
C HIS A 22 13.08 1.65 -9.69
N GLU A 23 12.14 1.53 -10.63
CA GLU A 23 11.52 2.66 -11.32
C GLU A 23 10.06 2.81 -10.90
N CYS A 24 9.69 3.98 -10.39
CA CYS A 24 8.30 4.29 -10.08
C CYS A 24 7.57 4.64 -11.38
N VAL A 25 6.43 4.00 -11.66
CA VAL A 25 5.64 4.30 -12.87
C VAL A 25 4.29 4.95 -12.58
N ALA A 26 3.78 4.79 -11.36
CA ALA A 26 2.59 5.48 -10.89
C ALA A 26 2.60 5.62 -9.37
N PHE A 27 1.90 6.63 -8.86
CA PHE A 27 1.70 6.80 -7.43
C PHE A 27 0.30 7.32 -7.09
N CYS A 28 -0.18 6.97 -5.90
CA CYS A 28 -1.49 7.41 -5.41
C CYS A 28 -1.39 8.03 -4.01
N GLU A 29 -1.82 9.29 -3.88
CA GLU A 29 -1.86 10.00 -2.60
C GLU A 29 -2.93 11.10 -2.62
N ARG A 30 -3.72 11.16 -1.54
CA ARG A 30 -4.89 12.04 -1.41
C ARG A 30 -4.57 13.36 -0.71
N ASP A 31 -3.63 13.35 0.24
CA ASP A 31 -3.25 14.55 0.95
C ASP A 31 -2.46 15.49 0.02
N LYS A 32 -3.05 16.65 -0.27
CA LYS A 32 -2.48 17.61 -1.22
C LYS A 32 -1.12 18.16 -0.77
N PHE A 33 -0.84 18.23 0.53
CA PHE A 33 0.44 18.67 1.04
C PHE A 33 1.49 17.58 0.88
N ALA A 34 1.14 16.33 1.16
CA ALA A 34 1.97 15.16 0.90
C ALA A 34 2.32 15.06 -0.59
N VAL A 35 1.33 15.18 -1.50
CA VAL A 35 1.57 15.22 -2.95
C VAL A 35 2.53 16.34 -3.35
N LYS A 36 2.36 17.54 -2.77
CA LYS A 36 3.25 18.67 -3.05
C LYS A 36 4.69 18.37 -2.63
N SER A 37 4.88 17.79 -1.44
CA SER A 37 6.20 17.34 -0.98
C SER A 37 6.76 16.21 -1.84
N TYR A 38 5.94 15.22 -2.18
CA TYR A 38 6.31 14.08 -3.01
C TYR A 38 6.88 14.53 -4.36
N LYS A 39 6.15 15.39 -5.09
CA LYS A 39 6.58 15.94 -6.39
C LYS A 39 7.77 16.90 -6.29
N ALA A 40 8.09 17.42 -5.10
CA ALA A 40 9.26 18.25 -4.88
C ALA A 40 10.51 17.43 -4.53
N ILE A 41 10.34 16.24 -3.96
CA ILE A 41 11.42 15.33 -3.57
C ILE A 41 11.81 14.42 -4.73
N HIS A 42 10.83 13.94 -5.48
CA HIS A 42 10.99 12.92 -6.52
C HIS A 42 10.75 13.47 -7.92
N ASN A 43 11.48 12.96 -8.91
CA ASN A 43 11.18 13.26 -10.31
C ASN A 43 9.98 12.43 -10.77
N THR A 44 8.83 13.07 -10.92
CA THR A 44 7.56 12.42 -11.27
C THR A 44 7.17 12.59 -12.74
N GLU A 45 8.08 13.09 -13.57
CA GLU A 45 7.82 13.30 -14.99
C GLU A 45 7.57 11.97 -15.72
N GLY A 46 6.43 11.88 -16.42
CA GLY A 46 6.03 10.67 -17.15
C GLY A 46 5.35 9.60 -16.30
N GLU A 47 5.13 9.85 -15.01
CA GLU A 47 4.42 8.93 -14.11
C GLU A 47 2.92 9.26 -14.03
N ASP A 48 2.10 8.23 -13.87
CA ASP A 48 0.68 8.42 -13.59
C ASP A 48 0.44 8.81 -12.13
N PHE A 49 -0.44 9.79 -11.91
CA PHE A 49 -0.82 10.26 -10.58
C PHE A 49 -2.31 10.05 -10.35
N TYR A 50 -2.64 9.41 -9.22
CA TYR A 50 -4.02 9.22 -8.75
C TYR A 50 -4.22 9.91 -7.39
N ASP A 51 -5.27 10.70 -7.26
CA ASP A 51 -5.57 11.42 -6.02
C ASP A 51 -6.31 10.56 -5.00
N ASP A 52 -7.19 9.67 -5.43
CA ASP A 52 -7.94 8.79 -4.53
C ASP A 52 -8.03 7.37 -5.08
N ILE A 53 -7.44 6.42 -4.35
CA ILE A 53 -7.45 5.00 -4.72
C ILE A 53 -8.88 4.44 -4.90
N THR A 54 -9.87 5.04 -4.22
CA THR A 54 -11.28 4.60 -4.28
C THR A 54 -11.98 4.97 -5.59
N THR A 55 -11.42 5.89 -6.37
CA THR A 55 -11.99 6.36 -7.63
C THR A 55 -11.29 5.77 -8.85
N VAL A 56 -10.14 5.12 -8.68
CA VAL A 56 -9.41 4.47 -9.77
C VAL A 56 -10.12 3.20 -10.20
N SER A 57 -10.43 3.09 -11.48
CA SER A 57 -11.19 1.97 -12.03
C SER A 57 -10.36 0.70 -12.14
N ASP A 58 -11.04 -0.45 -12.13
CA ASP A 58 -10.41 -1.75 -12.38
C ASP A 58 -9.73 -1.82 -13.75
N GLU A 59 -10.23 -1.10 -14.76
CA GLU A 59 -9.63 -1.03 -16.08
C GLU A 59 -8.26 -0.35 -16.05
N ILE A 60 -8.15 0.74 -15.31
CA ILE A 60 -6.87 1.44 -15.10
C ILE A 60 -5.89 0.50 -14.40
N TRP A 61 -6.29 -0.13 -13.30
CA TRP A 61 -5.39 -1.06 -12.60
C TRP A 61 -4.97 -2.23 -13.47
N ARG A 62 -5.88 -2.78 -14.28
CA ARG A 62 -5.58 -3.87 -15.20
C ARG A 62 -4.63 -3.44 -16.33
N SER A 63 -4.58 -2.16 -16.69
CA SER A 63 -3.63 -1.67 -17.72
C SER A 63 -2.16 -1.85 -17.32
N TYR A 64 -1.86 -1.93 -16.02
CA TYR A 64 -0.51 -2.20 -15.49
C TYR A 64 -0.14 -3.69 -15.46
N ARG A 65 -1.10 -4.59 -15.74
CA ARG A 65 -0.86 -6.03 -15.71
C ARG A 65 0.24 -6.43 -16.70
N GLY A 66 1.22 -7.18 -16.20
CA GLY A 66 2.38 -7.61 -16.99
C GLY A 66 3.41 -6.52 -17.29
N THR A 67 3.23 -5.29 -16.80
CA THR A 67 4.20 -4.19 -16.94
C THR A 67 4.72 -3.67 -15.59
N VAL A 68 4.00 -3.93 -14.50
CA VAL A 68 4.39 -3.62 -13.12
C VAL A 68 4.80 -4.88 -12.38
N ASP A 69 5.97 -4.84 -11.76
CA ASP A 69 6.53 -5.96 -11.00
C ASP A 69 6.13 -5.90 -9.52
N VAL A 70 5.99 -4.69 -8.96
CA VAL A 70 5.81 -4.48 -7.51
C VAL A 70 4.71 -3.46 -7.22
N VAL A 71 3.83 -3.77 -6.27
CA VAL A 71 2.92 -2.77 -5.67
C VAL A 71 3.34 -2.51 -4.23
N CYS A 72 3.62 -1.25 -3.91
CA CYS A 72 4.00 -0.80 -2.57
C CYS A 72 2.83 -0.05 -1.91
N GLY A 73 2.73 -0.09 -0.58
CA GLY A 73 1.90 0.88 0.12
C GLY A 73 1.82 0.79 1.64
N GLY A 74 1.77 1.96 2.27
CA GLY A 74 1.54 2.14 3.72
C GLY A 74 0.11 2.56 4.00
N PHE A 75 -0.82 1.61 4.06
CA PHE A 75 -2.25 1.92 4.16
C PHE A 75 -2.69 2.29 5.59
N PRO A 76 -3.67 3.19 5.75
CA PRO A 76 -4.08 3.68 7.07
C PRO A 76 -4.68 2.57 7.95
N CYS A 77 -4.10 2.37 9.14
CA CYS A 77 -4.50 1.36 10.13
C CYS A 77 -5.87 1.63 10.80
N GLN A 78 -6.39 2.87 10.73
CA GLN A 78 -7.45 3.35 11.62
C GLN A 78 -8.83 2.71 11.38
N ALA A 79 -9.11 2.26 10.15
CA ALA A 79 -10.45 1.82 9.76
C ALA A 79 -10.89 0.52 10.47
N PHE A 80 -9.96 -0.36 10.81
CA PHE A 80 -10.30 -1.63 11.47
C PHE A 80 -10.81 -1.43 12.91
N SER A 81 -10.38 -0.36 13.59
CA SER A 81 -10.84 -0.04 14.96
C SER A 81 -12.32 0.34 15.04
N VAL A 82 -12.87 0.88 13.93
CA VAL A 82 -14.26 1.33 13.82
C VAL A 82 -15.18 0.17 13.41
N ALA A 83 -14.71 -0.72 12.52
CA ALA A 83 -15.47 -1.90 12.09
C ALA A 83 -15.84 -2.84 13.28
N GLY A 84 -14.99 -2.90 14.31
CA GLY A 84 -15.29 -3.64 15.55
C GLY A 84 -16.42 -3.05 16.40
N LYS A 85 -16.85 -1.80 16.15
CA LYS A 85 -17.84 -1.06 16.96
C LYS A 85 -19.25 -0.99 16.36
N ARG A 86 -19.71 -2.00 15.59
CA ARG A 86 -21.13 -2.28 15.20
C ARG A 86 -21.51 -2.11 13.72
N LYS A 87 -20.69 -2.53 12.76
CA LYS A 87 -21.19 -2.81 11.39
C LYS A 87 -20.45 -4.05 10.86
N GLY A 88 -21.19 -5.00 10.29
CA GLY A 88 -20.71 -6.35 9.98
C GLY A 88 -19.57 -6.41 8.95
N PHE A 89 -19.34 -7.60 8.40
CA PHE A 89 -18.34 -7.87 7.35
C PHE A 89 -18.37 -6.90 6.15
N ASP A 90 -19.51 -6.26 5.88
CA ASP A 90 -19.69 -5.25 4.83
C ASP A 90 -18.90 -3.96 5.07
N ASP A 91 -18.71 -3.52 6.32
CA ASP A 91 -17.95 -2.30 6.65
C ASP A 91 -16.43 -2.55 6.58
N VAL A 92 -16.01 -3.80 6.81
CA VAL A 92 -14.61 -4.24 6.71
C VAL A 92 -14.16 -4.21 5.25
N ARG A 93 -15.02 -4.62 4.30
CA ARG A 93 -14.76 -4.58 2.85
C ARG A 93 -14.65 -3.15 2.28
N GLY A 94 -15.16 -2.14 3.01
CA GLY A 94 -15.01 -0.73 2.66
C GLY A 94 -13.73 -0.08 3.20
N THR A 95 -12.87 -0.83 3.90
CA THR A 95 -11.62 -0.28 4.42
C THR A 95 -10.58 -0.07 3.32
N MET A 96 -9.69 0.90 3.52
CA MET A 96 -8.65 1.27 2.54
C MET A 96 -7.76 0.09 2.10
N PHE A 97 -7.61 -0.92 2.95
CA PHE A 97 -6.91 -2.15 2.60
C PHE A 97 -7.55 -2.88 1.41
N PHE A 98 -8.88 -2.95 1.31
CA PHE A 98 -9.53 -3.68 0.21
C PHE A 98 -9.43 -2.97 -1.13
N TYR A 99 -9.29 -1.65 -1.15
CA TYR A 99 -8.97 -0.92 -2.38
C TYR A 99 -7.56 -1.24 -2.87
N LEU A 100 -6.60 -1.35 -1.95
CA LEU A 100 -5.24 -1.80 -2.25
C LEU A 100 -5.20 -3.28 -2.66
N ALA A 101 -5.93 -4.16 -1.99
CA ALA A 101 -6.07 -5.56 -2.39
C ALA A 101 -6.73 -5.69 -3.77
N ASN A 102 -7.71 -4.83 -4.10
CA ASN A 102 -8.30 -4.77 -5.43
C ASN A 102 -7.26 -4.31 -6.48
N ALA A 103 -6.46 -3.28 -6.19
CA ALA A 103 -5.37 -2.88 -7.09
C ALA A 103 -4.42 -4.06 -7.36
N VAL A 104 -3.96 -4.77 -6.33
CA VAL A 104 -3.14 -5.99 -6.47
C VAL A 104 -3.83 -7.05 -7.32
N LYS A 105 -5.13 -7.30 -7.08
CA LYS A 105 -5.92 -8.27 -7.84
C LYS A 105 -5.98 -7.94 -9.33
N GLN A 106 -6.13 -6.67 -9.69
CA GLN A 106 -6.23 -6.25 -11.09
C GLN A 106 -4.85 -6.20 -11.77
N ILE A 107 -3.83 -5.70 -11.06
CA ILE A 107 -2.45 -5.55 -11.56
C ILE A 107 -1.75 -6.91 -11.67
N GLU A 108 -2.00 -7.85 -10.76
CA GLU A 108 -1.26 -9.12 -10.62
C GLU A 108 0.28 -8.92 -10.63
N PRO A 109 0.83 -8.07 -9.73
CA PRO A 109 2.27 -7.86 -9.66
C PRO A 109 3.00 -9.13 -9.20
N ARG A 110 4.29 -9.23 -9.50
CA ARG A 110 5.10 -10.35 -9.00
C ARG A 110 5.31 -10.29 -7.48
N TYR A 111 5.34 -9.08 -6.91
CA TYR A 111 5.52 -8.83 -5.49
C TYR A 111 4.63 -7.69 -5.00
N PHE A 112 4.40 -7.66 -3.70
CA PHE A 112 3.94 -6.45 -3.02
C PHE A 112 4.69 -6.22 -1.72
N ILE A 113 4.78 -4.95 -1.31
CA ILE A 113 5.40 -4.53 -0.05
C ILE A 113 4.40 -3.65 0.68
N PHE A 114 3.84 -4.16 1.77
CA PHE A 114 2.90 -3.40 2.60
C PHE A 114 3.49 -3.10 3.97
N GLU A 115 3.33 -1.84 4.38
CA GLU A 115 3.77 -1.36 5.68
C GLU A 115 2.54 -1.09 6.56
N ASN A 116 2.68 -1.42 7.84
CA ASN A 116 1.73 -1.03 8.85
C ASN A 116 2.35 -1.00 10.25
N VAL A 117 1.65 -0.40 11.20
CA VAL A 117 2.09 -0.31 12.58
C VAL A 117 2.05 -1.68 13.27
N LYS A 118 2.97 -1.92 14.22
CA LYS A 118 3.01 -3.14 15.06
C LYS A 118 1.65 -3.48 15.72
N GLY A 119 0.85 -2.45 16.02
CA GLY A 119 -0.48 -2.62 16.62
C GLY A 119 -1.43 -3.48 15.78
N LEU A 120 -1.23 -3.56 14.46
CA LEU A 120 -2.06 -4.36 13.54
C LEU A 120 -2.11 -5.83 13.95
N LEU A 121 -0.98 -6.40 14.40
CA LEU A 121 -0.88 -7.82 14.76
C LEU A 121 -1.83 -8.23 15.90
N ASN A 122 -2.08 -7.31 16.83
CA ASN A 122 -2.92 -7.57 18.00
C ASN A 122 -4.29 -6.90 17.88
N HIS A 123 -4.54 -6.18 16.79
CA HIS A 123 -5.78 -5.46 16.57
C HIS A 123 -6.95 -6.44 16.53
N ASP A 124 -8.01 -6.12 17.26
CA ASP A 124 -9.19 -6.97 17.40
C ASP A 124 -8.85 -8.44 17.73
N LYS A 125 -7.94 -8.65 18.69
CA LYS A 125 -7.42 -9.96 19.10
C LYS A 125 -6.79 -10.75 17.93
N GLY A 126 -6.18 -10.05 16.97
CA GLY A 126 -5.53 -10.63 15.80
C GLY A 126 -6.47 -10.92 14.62
N ARG A 127 -7.79 -10.72 14.77
CA ARG A 127 -8.75 -11.01 13.70
C ARG A 127 -8.51 -10.15 12.46
N THR A 128 -8.19 -8.88 12.64
CA THR A 128 -7.90 -7.96 11.53
C THR A 128 -6.71 -8.41 10.70
N PHE A 129 -5.62 -8.79 11.37
CA PHE A 129 -4.43 -9.28 10.67
C PHE A 129 -4.74 -10.60 9.94
N GLY A 130 -5.49 -11.51 10.58
CA GLY A 130 -5.97 -12.73 9.92
C GLY A 130 -6.84 -12.47 8.68
N THR A 131 -7.74 -11.46 8.72
CA THR A 131 -8.52 -11.06 7.54
C THR A 131 -7.63 -10.57 6.40
N ILE A 132 -6.58 -9.80 6.72
CA ILE A 132 -5.61 -9.31 5.72
C ILE A 132 -4.86 -10.49 5.08
N LEU A 133 -4.35 -11.42 5.90
CA LEU A 133 -3.63 -12.58 5.41
C LEU A 133 -4.53 -13.44 4.50
N ASN A 134 -5.76 -13.74 4.93
CA ASN A 134 -6.70 -14.51 4.12
C ASN A 134 -7.03 -13.81 2.79
N ALA A 135 -7.22 -12.48 2.81
CA ALA A 135 -7.51 -11.73 1.59
C ALA A 135 -6.34 -11.77 0.60
N LEU A 136 -5.09 -11.78 1.08
CA LEU A 136 -3.90 -11.88 0.22
C LEU A 136 -3.67 -13.32 -0.28
N ASP A 137 -3.95 -14.32 0.55
CA ASP A 137 -3.94 -15.75 0.19
C ASP A 137 -4.99 -16.06 -0.90
N GLU A 138 -6.20 -15.50 -0.79
CA GLU A 138 -7.25 -15.61 -1.82
C GLU A 138 -6.85 -14.99 -3.17
N LEU A 139 -5.86 -14.08 -3.18
CA LEU A 139 -5.28 -13.53 -4.41
C LEU A 139 -4.15 -14.40 -4.98
N GLY A 140 -3.77 -15.48 -4.30
CA GLY A 140 -2.74 -16.44 -4.72
C GLY A 140 -1.32 -16.07 -4.31
N TYR A 141 -1.14 -15.29 -3.24
CA TYR A 141 0.18 -14.89 -2.75
C TYR A 141 0.54 -15.54 -1.41
N ASP A 142 1.75 -16.07 -1.34
CA ASP A 142 2.38 -16.44 -0.08
C ASP A 142 2.86 -15.16 0.64
N VAL A 143 2.38 -14.95 1.87
CA VAL A 143 2.67 -13.73 2.64
C VAL A 143 3.68 -14.00 3.75
N GLU A 144 4.78 -13.26 3.70
CA GLU A 144 5.75 -13.17 4.80
C GLU A 144 5.65 -11.81 5.51
N TRP A 145 5.86 -11.78 6.82
CA TRP A 145 5.84 -10.54 7.60
C TRP A 145 6.88 -10.53 8.71
N HIS A 146 7.40 -9.33 8.98
CA HIS A 146 8.35 -9.09 10.07
C HIS A 146 8.03 -7.78 10.79
N VAL A 147 8.22 -7.77 12.11
CA VAL A 147 8.19 -6.53 12.91
C VAL A 147 9.60 -6.00 13.05
N LEU A 148 9.89 -4.91 12.35
CA LEU A 148 11.18 -4.25 12.39
C LEU A 148 11.15 -3.06 13.34
N THR A 149 12.24 -2.86 14.09
CA THR A 149 12.43 -1.68 14.95
C THR A 149 13.58 -0.85 14.40
N LEU A 150 13.29 0.40 14.05
CA LEU A 150 14.31 1.36 13.64
C LEU A 150 15.10 1.81 14.87
N ILE A 151 16.35 1.37 14.98
CA ILE A 151 17.28 1.81 16.03
C ILE A 151 18.30 2.74 15.37
N VAL A 152 18.14 4.05 15.56
CA VAL A 152 19.14 5.03 15.13
C VAL A 152 20.17 5.17 16.25
N ARG A 153 21.35 4.57 16.07
CA ARG A 153 22.50 4.85 16.94
C ARG A 153 23.22 6.07 16.41
N ARG A 154 23.51 7.02 17.29
CA ARG A 154 24.38 8.15 16.98
C ARG A 154 25.81 7.62 16.83
N SER A 155 26.35 7.66 15.62
CA SER A 155 27.78 7.44 15.41
C SER A 155 28.53 8.62 16.02
N TYR A 156 29.38 8.35 17.02
CA TYR A 156 30.34 9.31 17.55
C TYR A 156 31.57 9.38 16.66
#